data_AF-A0A6C9QK01-F1
#
_entry.id   AF-A0A6C9QK01-F1
#
_cell.length_a   1.000
_cell.length_b   1.000
_cell.length_c   1.000
_cell.angle_alpha   90.00
_cell.angle_beta   90.00
_cell.angle_gamma   90.00
#
_symmetry.space_group_name_H-M   'P 1'
#
loop_
_entity.id
_entity.type
_entity.pdbx_description
1 polymer ?
#
loop_
_entity_poly.entity_id
_entity_poly.type
_entity_poly.pdbx_seq_one_letter_code
_entity_poly.pdbx_strand_id
1 'polypeptide(L)'
;KLHRFVWVADDGKAVRFFVINRYPDKLRFGVVFDACLLCGDQGYVMEGNQVICVACGVHIFIPSIGKAGGCNPVPIENWHNDEKELVIPGKELATGVNYFSTVMTIKVTDPVDGSTLTNTSADYKYSYGGKTWFFSSEANYERFRETPEQFVPADMREE
;
A
#
# COMPACT_ATOMS: atom_id res chain seq x y z
N LYS A 1 13.31 15.87 8.01
CA LYS A 1 11.84 16.04 7.94
C LYS A 1 11.22 14.74 7.43
N LEU A 2 10.06 14.36 7.96
CA LEU A 2 9.26 13.21 7.55
C LEU A 2 8.19 13.66 6.54
N HIS A 3 8.05 12.94 5.43
CA HIS A 3 7.08 13.19 4.36
C HIS A 3 6.15 11.98 4.23
N ARG A 4 4.84 12.16 4.40
CA ARG A 4 3.85 11.07 4.37
C ARG A 4 3.11 11.00 3.05
N PHE A 5 2.78 9.78 2.66
CA PHE A 5 2.07 9.46 1.44
C PHE A 5 1.07 8.33 1.72
N VAL A 6 0.08 8.21 0.84
CA VAL A 6 -0.87 7.10 0.82
C VAL A 6 -0.96 6.61 -0.61
N TRP A 7 -0.75 5.32 -0.80
CA TRP A 7 -1.09 4.61 -2.03
C TRP A 7 -2.37 3.82 -1.81
N VAL A 8 -3.31 3.90 -2.75
CA VAL A 8 -4.59 3.19 -2.67
C VAL A 8 -4.49 2.00 -3.62
N ALA A 9 -4.56 0.79 -3.06
CA ALA A 9 -4.56 -0.43 -3.85
C ALA A 9 -5.87 -0.59 -4.63
N ASP A 10 -5.89 -1.53 -5.58
CA ASP A 10 -7.04 -1.77 -6.45
C ASP A 10 -8.29 -2.26 -5.71
N ASP A 11 -8.13 -2.82 -4.51
CA ASP A 11 -9.23 -3.20 -3.61
C ASP A 11 -9.67 -2.06 -2.67
N GLY A 12 -9.03 -0.90 -2.79
CA GLY A 12 -9.24 0.29 -1.96
C GLY A 12 -8.42 0.33 -0.68
N LYS A 13 -7.55 -0.65 -0.40
CA LYS A 13 -6.68 -0.59 0.80
C LYS A 13 -5.77 0.63 0.77
N ALA A 14 -5.82 1.42 1.83
CA ALA A 14 -4.98 2.62 2.00
C ALA A 14 -3.63 2.24 2.63
N VAL A 15 -2.62 2.05 1.79
CA VAL A 15 -1.25 1.75 2.20
C VAL A 15 -0.52 3.05 2.50
N ARG A 16 -0.32 3.33 3.79
CA ARG A 16 0.39 4.53 4.23
C ARG A 16 1.89 4.27 4.29
N PHE A 17 2.68 5.22 3.81
CA PHE A 17 4.13 5.13 3.90
C PHE A 17 4.74 6.52 4.08
N PHE A 18 5.99 6.57 4.49
CA PHE A 18 6.70 7.83 4.60
C PHE A 18 8.16 7.71 4.20
N VAL A 19 8.69 8.87 3.81
CA VAL A 19 10.10 9.08 3.50
C VAL A 19 10.69 10.04 4.52
N ILE A 20 11.86 9.71 5.06
CA ILE A 20 12.59 10.58 5.98
C ILE A 20 14.07 10.62 5.60
N ASN A 21 14.68 11.80 5.61
CA ASN A 21 16.13 11.91 5.55
C ASN A 21 16.73 11.59 6.93
N ARG A 22 17.61 10.58 7.00
CA ARG A 22 18.11 10.01 8.25
C ARG A 22 19.26 10.79 8.89
N TYR A 23 19.90 11.65 8.12
CA TYR A 23 21.02 12.46 8.60
C TYR A 23 20.85 13.92 8.15
N PRO A 24 21.22 14.90 8.99
CA PRO A 24 21.04 16.32 8.67
C PRO A 24 22.02 16.83 7.59
N ASP A 25 23.20 16.23 7.50
CA ASP A 25 24.33 16.65 6.67
C ASP A 25 24.34 16.03 5.27
N LYS A 26 23.59 14.96 5.04
CA LYS A 26 23.57 14.24 3.76
C LYS A 26 22.23 13.57 3.50
N LEU A 27 21.87 13.44 2.22
CA LEU A 27 20.70 12.69 1.80
C LEU A 27 20.95 11.19 1.93
N ARG A 28 20.27 10.58 2.90
CA ARG A 28 20.16 9.13 3.09
C ARG A 28 18.75 8.85 3.56
N PHE A 29 17.90 8.44 2.64
CA PHE A 29 16.50 8.21 2.94
C PHE A 29 16.29 6.93 3.75
N GLY A 30 15.25 6.93 4.56
CA GLY A 30 14.50 5.75 4.97
C GLY A 30 13.14 5.83 4.29
N VAL A 31 12.77 4.76 3.59
CA VAL A 31 11.48 4.61 2.89
C VAL A 31 10.80 3.41 3.51
N VAL A 32 9.68 3.66 4.19
CA VAL A 32 9.09 2.70 5.11
C VAL A 32 7.58 2.82 5.10
N PHE A 33 6.89 1.71 5.38
CA PHE A 33 5.47 1.73 5.71
C PHE A 33 5.25 2.48 7.03
N ASP A 34 4.12 3.18 7.13
CA ASP A 34 3.67 3.83 8.36
C ASP A 34 3.02 2.79 9.31
N ALA A 35 3.77 1.73 9.59
CA ALA A 35 3.38 0.59 10.41
C ALA A 35 4.62 -0.13 10.96
N CYS A 36 4.47 -0.90 12.04
CA CYS A 36 5.48 -1.86 12.49
C CYS A 36 4.91 -3.25 12.77
N LEU A 37 5.82 -4.21 12.87
CA LEU A 37 5.50 -5.61 13.13
C LEU A 37 4.88 -5.86 14.51
N LEU A 38 5.03 -4.93 15.45
CA LEU A 38 4.53 -5.07 16.82
C LEU A 38 3.21 -4.35 17.07
N CYS A 39 3.02 -3.16 16.49
CA CYS A 39 1.88 -2.30 16.77
C CYS A 39 0.93 -2.13 15.58
N GLY A 40 1.24 -2.70 14.42
CA GLY A 40 0.41 -2.58 13.22
C GLY A 40 0.39 -1.16 12.65
N ASP A 41 -0.76 -0.77 12.08
CA ASP A 41 -1.00 0.49 11.34
C ASP A 41 -1.33 1.70 12.21
N GLN A 42 -0.95 1.71 13.48
CA GLN A 42 -1.12 2.90 14.34
C GLN A 42 -0.27 4.08 13.85
N GLY A 43 0.86 3.78 13.20
CA GLY A 43 1.72 4.76 12.54
C GLY A 43 2.65 5.52 13.48
N TYR A 44 3.27 6.54 12.91
CA TYR A 44 4.31 7.33 13.54
C TYR A 44 4.04 8.82 13.46
N VAL A 45 4.43 9.56 14.49
CA VAL A 45 4.43 11.03 14.53
C VAL A 45 5.87 11.57 14.57
N MET A 46 6.07 12.78 14.08
CA MET A 46 7.34 13.50 14.20
C MET A 46 7.14 14.69 15.13
N GLU A 47 7.81 14.67 16.28
CA GLU A 47 7.77 15.73 17.29
C GLU A 47 9.17 16.32 17.44
N GLY A 48 9.35 17.58 17.02
CA GLY A 48 10.67 18.18 16.91
C GLY A 48 11.59 17.36 16.00
N ASN A 49 12.66 16.80 16.57
CA ASN A 49 13.62 15.94 15.86
C ASN A 49 13.53 14.47 16.29
N GLN A 50 12.35 14.03 16.74
CA GLN A 50 12.09 12.66 17.15
C GLN A 50 11.01 12.05 16.27
N VAL A 51 11.12 10.75 15.98
CA VAL A 51 10.05 9.96 15.39
C VAL A 51 9.53 9.04 16.48
N ILE A 52 8.23 9.05 16.72
CA ILE A 52 7.60 8.37 17.86
C ILE A 52 6.50 7.45 17.32
N CYS A 53 6.47 6.20 17.77
CA CYS A 53 5.36 5.29 17.48
C CYS A 53 4.11 5.75 18.25
N VAL A 54 2.99 5.94 17.55
CA VAL A 54 1.74 6.44 18.15
C VAL A 54 1.15 5.42 19.15
N ALA A 55 1.39 4.12 18.94
CA ALA A 55 0.82 3.07 19.78
C ALA A 55 1.53 2.89 21.12
N CYS A 56 2.87 2.80 21.10
CA CYS A 56 3.67 2.43 22.27
C CYS A 56 4.54 3.55 22.82
N GLY A 57 4.56 4.72 22.15
CA GLY A 57 5.34 5.88 22.58
C GLY A 57 6.85 5.71 22.43
N VAL A 58 7.34 4.61 21.86
CA VAL A 58 8.78 4.38 21.68
C VAL A 58 9.36 5.39 20.69
N HIS A 59 10.45 6.02 21.11
CA HIS A 59 11.25 6.93 20.28
C HIS A 59 12.13 6.11 19.34
N ILE A 60 11.97 6.35 18.05
CA ILE A 60 12.70 5.68 17.00
C ILE A 60 14.00 6.42 16.74
N PHE A 61 15.11 5.70 16.84
CA PHE A 61 16.40 6.22 16.44
C PHE A 61 16.41 6.47 14.93
N ILE A 62 16.30 7.73 14.50
CA ILE A 62 16.13 8.10 13.08
C ILE A 62 17.13 7.40 12.14
N PRO A 63 18.43 7.25 12.47
CA PRO A 63 19.37 6.52 11.63
C PRO A 63 19.04 5.04 11.38
N SER A 64 18.25 4.38 12.26
CA SER A 64 17.81 2.99 12.07
C SER A 64 16.55 2.83 11.23
N ILE A 65 15.83 3.91 10.89
CA ILE A 65 14.66 3.82 10.01
C ILE A 65 15.08 3.24 8.65
N GLY A 66 14.39 2.22 8.16
CA GLY A 66 14.82 1.41 7.01
C GLY A 66 15.58 0.14 7.37
N LYS A 67 15.78 -0.14 8.67
CA LYS A 67 16.16 -1.47 9.17
C LYS A 67 14.95 -2.11 9.86
N ALA A 68 14.62 -3.34 9.47
CA ALA A 68 13.53 -4.09 10.07
C ALA A 68 13.81 -4.46 11.55
N GLY A 69 12.73 -4.68 12.31
CA GLY A 69 12.77 -5.24 13.67
C GLY A 69 12.27 -4.31 14.76
N GLY A 70 11.67 -4.90 15.81
CA GLY A 70 11.14 -4.16 16.96
C GLY A 70 10.07 -3.14 16.58
N CYS A 71 10.13 -1.96 17.19
CA CYS A 71 9.24 -0.84 16.87
C CYS A 71 9.70 0.00 15.67
N ASN A 72 10.74 -0.39 14.92
CA ASN A 72 11.09 0.34 13.70
C ASN A 72 9.96 0.19 12.66
N PRO A 73 9.69 1.25 11.88
CA PRO A 73 8.80 1.17 10.74
C PRO A 73 9.27 0.09 9.75
N VAL A 74 8.34 -0.68 9.18
CA VAL A 74 8.67 -1.75 8.23
C VAL A 74 9.29 -1.15 6.96
N PRO A 75 10.49 -1.61 6.51
CA PRO A 75 11.10 -1.11 5.29
C PRO A 75 10.30 -1.46 4.05
N ILE A 76 10.28 -0.54 3.09
CA ILE A 76 9.91 -0.82 1.71
C ILE A 76 11.22 -1.16 0.99
N GLU A 77 11.24 -2.26 0.25
CA GLU A 77 12.42 -2.72 -0.49
C GLU A 77 12.41 -2.20 -1.94
N ASN A 78 13.53 -2.36 -2.65
CA ASN A 78 13.68 -2.08 -4.09
C ASN A 78 13.26 -0.68 -4.59
N TRP A 79 13.16 0.30 -3.70
CA TRP A 79 13.10 1.71 -4.10
C TRP A 79 14.49 2.20 -4.49
N HIS A 80 14.52 3.23 -5.32
CA HIS A 80 15.75 3.90 -5.70
C HIS A 80 15.53 5.41 -5.79
N ASN A 81 16.61 6.18 -5.80
CA ASN A 81 16.53 7.61 -5.99
C ASN A 81 17.73 8.11 -6.81
N ASP A 82 17.55 9.23 -7.48
CA ASP A 82 18.61 10.03 -8.06
C ASP A 82 18.65 11.43 -7.41
N GLU A 83 19.22 12.41 -8.10
CA GLU A 83 19.32 13.80 -7.61
C GLU A 83 17.97 14.55 -7.63
N LYS A 84 16.97 14.06 -8.36
CA LYS A 84 15.68 14.73 -8.62
C LYS A 84 14.51 14.01 -7.99
N GLU A 85 14.51 12.68 -8.04
CA GLU A 85 13.35 11.88 -7.65
C GLU A 85 13.70 10.61 -6.87
N LEU A 86 12.70 10.11 -6.15
CA LEU A 86 12.69 8.83 -5.47
C LEU A 86 11.54 8.02 -6.05
N VAL A 87 11.85 6.82 -6.53
CA VAL A 87 10.92 5.92 -7.20
C VAL A 87 10.71 4.68 -6.34
N ILE A 88 9.45 4.37 -6.07
CA ILE A 88 9.02 3.15 -5.37
C ILE A 88 8.16 2.34 -6.34
N PRO A 89 8.54 1.11 -6.71
CA PRO A 89 7.70 0.29 -7.57
C PRO A 89 6.37 -0.04 -6.87
N GLY A 90 5.26 0.00 -7.62
CA GLY A 90 3.92 -0.27 -7.06
C GLY A 90 3.81 -1.65 -6.39
N LYS A 91 4.49 -2.67 -6.93
CA LYS A 91 4.55 -4.00 -6.31
C LYS A 91 5.16 -4.00 -4.91
N GLU A 92 6.11 -3.10 -4.64
CA GLU A 92 6.74 -2.99 -3.33
C GLU A 92 5.77 -2.35 -2.33
N LEU A 93 4.95 -1.39 -2.78
CA LEU A 93 3.84 -0.85 -1.97
C LEU A 93 2.77 -1.91 -1.69
N ALA A 94 2.47 -2.78 -2.66
CA ALA A 94 1.50 -3.85 -2.51
C ALA A 94 1.88 -4.87 -1.42
N THR A 95 3.18 -5.08 -1.16
CA THR A 95 3.63 -5.95 -0.05
C THR A 95 3.14 -5.46 1.33
N GLY A 96 2.86 -4.16 1.46
CA GLY A 96 2.41 -3.54 2.69
C GLY A 96 0.91 -3.62 2.94
N VAL A 97 0.10 -4.11 2.00
CA VAL A 97 -1.37 -4.13 2.11
C VAL A 97 -1.84 -4.82 3.39
N ASN A 98 -1.15 -5.89 3.80
CA ASN A 98 -1.48 -6.66 5.00
C ASN A 98 -1.21 -5.92 6.32
N TYR A 99 -0.45 -4.82 6.31
CA TYR A 99 -0.24 -4.00 7.50
C TYR A 99 -1.42 -3.07 7.78
N PHE A 100 -2.23 -2.73 6.77
CA PHE A 100 -3.22 -1.66 6.87
C PHE A 100 -4.66 -2.19 6.86
N SER A 101 -5.45 -1.68 7.80
CA SER A 101 -6.86 -2.04 7.94
C SER A 101 -7.79 -1.18 7.07
N THR A 102 -7.45 0.10 6.90
CA THR A 102 -8.31 1.11 6.25
C THR A 102 -8.57 0.79 4.78
N VAL A 103 -9.85 0.79 4.40
CA VAL A 103 -10.31 0.65 3.01
C VAL A 103 -11.01 1.94 2.60
N MET A 104 -10.50 2.59 1.56
CA MET A 104 -11.14 3.75 0.94
C MET A 104 -12.23 3.28 -0.02
N THR A 105 -13.32 4.04 -0.05
CA THR A 105 -14.34 3.86 -1.10
C THR A 105 -13.78 4.43 -2.40
N ILE A 106 -13.60 3.56 -3.38
CA ILE A 106 -13.13 3.90 -4.73
C ILE A 106 -14.19 3.50 -5.76
N LYS A 107 -14.25 4.25 -6.86
CA LYS A 107 -15.03 3.83 -8.02
C LYS A 107 -14.31 2.68 -8.70
N VAL A 108 -15.05 1.64 -9.01
CA VAL A 108 -14.58 0.45 -9.73
C VAL A 108 -15.52 0.18 -10.90
N THR A 109 -15.03 -0.56 -11.88
CA THR A 109 -15.77 -0.92 -13.08
C THR A 109 -15.89 -2.43 -13.14
N ASP A 110 -17.11 -2.93 -13.32
CA ASP A 110 -17.35 -4.34 -13.62
C ASP A 110 -16.76 -4.67 -14.99
N PRO A 111 -15.81 -5.61 -15.09
CA PRO A 111 -15.12 -5.91 -16.34
C PRO A 111 -15.99 -6.66 -17.36
N VAL A 112 -17.16 -7.19 -16.96
CA VAL A 112 -18.05 -7.99 -17.81
C VAL A 112 -19.04 -7.10 -18.57
N ASP A 113 -19.58 -6.06 -17.94
CA ASP A 113 -20.62 -5.20 -18.53
C ASP A 113 -20.26 -3.70 -18.56
N GLY A 114 -19.14 -3.30 -17.95
CA GLY A 114 -18.70 -1.91 -17.90
C GLY A 114 -19.45 -1.01 -16.91
N SER A 115 -20.34 -1.57 -16.09
CA SER A 115 -21.06 -0.81 -15.07
C SER A 115 -20.10 -0.26 -14.00
N THR A 116 -20.43 0.91 -13.46
CA THR A 116 -19.64 1.56 -12.40
C THR A 116 -20.32 1.36 -11.04
N LEU A 117 -19.53 0.95 -10.06
CA LEU A 117 -19.94 0.76 -8.68
C LEU A 117 -18.81 1.22 -7.73
N THR A 118 -18.95 0.98 -6.43
CA THR A 118 -17.83 1.14 -5.48
C THR A 118 -17.37 -0.20 -4.94
N ASN A 119 -16.08 -0.31 -4.65
CA ASN A 119 -15.50 -1.50 -4.01
C ASN A 119 -16.22 -1.89 -2.70
N THR A 120 -16.75 -0.90 -1.97
CA THR A 120 -17.47 -1.08 -0.71
C THR A 120 -18.95 -1.42 -0.87
N SER A 121 -19.54 -1.20 -2.06
CA SER A 121 -20.94 -1.55 -2.34
C SER A 121 -21.07 -2.83 -3.18
N ALA A 122 -19.96 -3.38 -3.66
CA ALA A 122 -19.94 -4.57 -4.48
C ALA A 122 -20.08 -5.82 -3.60
N ASP A 123 -21.19 -6.54 -3.73
CA ASP A 123 -21.43 -7.80 -3.02
C ASP A 123 -20.54 -8.94 -3.55
N TYR A 124 -20.09 -8.83 -4.80
CA TYR A 124 -19.32 -9.87 -5.50
C TYR A 124 -17.94 -9.35 -5.89
N LYS A 125 -16.91 -10.15 -5.57
CA LYS A 125 -15.51 -9.85 -5.90
C LYS A 125 -14.70 -11.11 -6.18
N TYR A 126 -13.68 -10.99 -7.02
CA TYR A 126 -12.80 -12.10 -7.38
C TYR A 126 -11.36 -11.61 -7.54
N SER A 127 -10.39 -12.34 -7.00
CA SER A 127 -8.97 -12.02 -7.16
C SER A 127 -8.38 -12.82 -8.31
N TYR A 128 -7.78 -12.13 -9.28
CA TYR A 128 -7.15 -12.73 -10.45
C TYR A 128 -6.03 -11.81 -10.97
N GLY A 129 -4.85 -12.37 -11.27
CA GLY A 129 -3.72 -11.62 -11.80
C GLY A 129 -3.18 -10.55 -10.84
N GLY A 130 -3.13 -10.86 -9.54
CA GLY A 130 -2.70 -9.91 -8.50
C GLY A 130 -3.66 -8.74 -8.24
N LYS A 131 -4.83 -8.70 -8.91
CA LYS A 131 -5.84 -7.65 -8.77
C LYS A 131 -7.17 -8.20 -8.25
N THR A 132 -7.89 -7.40 -7.46
CA THR A 132 -9.28 -7.68 -7.10
C THR A 132 -10.23 -7.01 -8.09
N TRP A 133 -11.12 -7.82 -8.65
CA TRP A 133 -12.19 -7.42 -9.56
C TRP A 133 -13.52 -7.41 -8.82
N PHE A 134 -14.40 -6.48 -9.17
CA PHE A 134 -15.68 -6.24 -8.50
C PHE A 134 -16.82 -6.31 -9.52
N PHE A 135 -17.97 -6.85 -9.12
CA PHE A 135 -19.07 -7.13 -10.04
C PHE A 135 -20.39 -6.54 -9.55
N SER A 136 -21.18 -6.01 -10.48
CA SER A 136 -22.50 -5.42 -10.23
C SER A 136 -23.60 -6.46 -10.02
N SER A 137 -23.34 -7.72 -10.39
CA SER A 137 -24.27 -8.83 -10.26
C SER A 137 -23.56 -10.17 -10.09
N GLU A 138 -24.26 -11.15 -9.51
CA GLU A 138 -23.80 -12.54 -9.41
C GLU A 138 -23.52 -13.15 -10.79
N ALA A 139 -24.35 -12.84 -11.78
CA ALA A 139 -24.21 -13.37 -13.13
C ALA A 139 -22.89 -12.91 -13.79
N ASN A 140 -22.48 -11.66 -13.59
CA ASN A 140 -21.20 -11.17 -14.08
C ASN A 140 -20.03 -11.80 -13.34
N TYR A 141 -20.13 -11.93 -12.01
CA TYR A 141 -19.13 -12.62 -11.19
C TYR A 141 -18.89 -14.06 -11.68
N GLU A 142 -19.96 -14.82 -11.93
CA GLU A 142 -19.86 -16.20 -12.40
C GLU A 142 -19.23 -16.28 -13.80
N ARG A 143 -19.65 -15.43 -14.74
CA ARG A 143 -19.05 -15.36 -16.09
C ARG A 143 -17.56 -15.05 -16.05
N PHE A 144 -17.15 -14.11 -15.20
CA PHE A 144 -15.75 -13.78 -15.01
C PHE A 144 -14.97 -14.94 -14.41
N ARG A 145 -15.52 -15.61 -13.38
CA ARG A 145 -14.85 -16.74 -12.72
C ARG A 145 -14.62 -17.92 -13.65
N GLU A 146 -15.55 -18.18 -14.58
CA GLU A 146 -15.44 -19.26 -15.56
C GLU A 146 -14.36 -19.01 -16.62
N THR A 147 -14.20 -17.76 -17.07
CA THR A 147 -13.29 -17.40 -18.18
C THR A 147 -12.63 -16.01 -17.97
N PRO A 148 -11.83 -15.82 -16.90
CA PRO A 148 -11.30 -14.50 -16.52
C PRO A 148 -10.41 -13.90 -17.61
N GLU A 149 -9.69 -14.73 -18.37
CA GLU A 149 -8.82 -14.31 -19.47
C GLU A 149 -9.54 -13.56 -20.61
N GLN A 150 -10.86 -13.72 -20.74
CA GLN A 150 -11.67 -12.98 -21.72
C GLN A 150 -11.89 -11.51 -21.32
N PHE A 151 -11.82 -11.22 -20.02
CA PHE A 151 -12.14 -9.91 -19.44
C PHE A 151 -10.89 -9.16 -18.99
N VAL A 152 -9.73 -9.83 -18.90
CA VAL A 152 -8.50 -9.27 -18.34
C VAL A 152 -7.43 -9.05 -19.43
N PRO A 153 -6.79 -7.85 -19.47
CA PRO A 153 -5.66 -7.57 -20.36
C PRO A 153 -4.52 -8.60 -20.22
N ALA A 154 -3.83 -8.91 -21.31
CA ALA A 154 -2.83 -9.99 -21.36
C ALA A 154 -1.69 -9.83 -20.33
N ASP A 155 -1.26 -8.60 -20.10
CA ASP A 155 -0.24 -8.21 -19.13
C ASP A 155 -0.68 -8.39 -17.66
N MET A 156 -1.98 -8.61 -17.41
CA MET A 156 -2.56 -8.85 -16.10
C MET A 156 -3.02 -10.31 -15.90
N ARG A 157 -2.65 -11.24 -16.79
CA ARG A 157 -3.03 -12.67 -16.69
C ARG A 157 -1.96 -13.56 -16.05
N GLU A 158 -0.75 -13.06 -15.85
CA GLU A 158 0.39 -13.84 -15.33
C GLU A 158 0.62 -13.60 -13.83
N GLU A 159 1.00 -14.67 -13.12
CA GLU A 159 1.79 -14.64 -11.88
C GLU A 159 3.26 -14.96 -12.22
#